data_AF-A0A635L6E8-F1
#
_entry.id   AF-A0A635L6E8-F1
#
_cell.length_a   1.000
_cell.length_b   1.000
_cell.length_c   1.000
_cell.angle_alpha   90.00
_cell.angle_beta   90.00
_cell.angle_gamma   90.00
#
_symmetry.space_group_name_H-M   'P 1'
#
loop_
_entity.id
_entity.type
_entity.pdbx_description
1 polymer ?
#
loop_
_entity_poly.entity_id
_entity_poly.type
_entity_poly.pdbx_seq_one_letter_code
_entity_poly.pdbx_strand_id
1 'polypeptide(L)'
;GWELAVFSLLELGEVDTATLSSLKRFMQQAIDNDEMPLSQWFRRVADWPDRCERVRILLRAIAFELSICIEPSEQSRLAAALVRLRRLLLFLGLEKECQREEWICQLPPNTLLPLLLDIICERWLFSDWLLDRLTAIVSSSKMFNRLLQQLDAQFMLIPDNCFNDEDQREQILETLREVKINQVLF
;
A
#
# COMPACT_ATOMS: atom_id res chain seq x y z
N GLY A 1 3.09 -6.93 25.25
CA GLY A 1 3.75 -8.06 24.56
C GLY A 1 3.00 -9.38 24.58
N TRP A 2 1.99 -9.58 25.45
CA TRP A 2 1.20 -10.82 25.49
C TRP A 2 0.02 -10.76 24.50
N GLU A 3 -0.53 -9.57 24.29
CA GLU A 3 -1.60 -9.28 23.34
C GLU A 3 -1.23 -9.71 21.93
N LEU A 4 0.03 -9.47 21.51
CA LEU A 4 0.53 -9.93 20.23
C LEU A 4 0.46 -11.46 20.12
N ALA A 5 0.88 -12.19 21.16
CA ALA A 5 0.83 -13.65 21.17
C ALA A 5 -0.61 -14.17 21.11
N VAL A 6 -1.54 -13.57 21.86
CA VAL A 6 -2.96 -13.92 21.83
C VAL A 6 -3.57 -13.69 20.46
N PHE A 7 -3.37 -12.50 19.86
CA PHE A 7 -3.89 -12.21 18.53
C PHE A 7 -3.28 -13.09 17.45
N SER A 8 -1.98 -13.42 17.55
CA SER A 8 -1.35 -14.35 16.62
C SER A 8 -1.94 -15.75 16.72
N LEU A 9 -2.16 -16.28 17.92
CA LEU A 9 -2.80 -17.59 18.12
C LEU A 9 -4.23 -17.62 17.55
N LEU A 10 -4.99 -16.53 17.72
CA LEU A 10 -6.37 -16.46 17.22
C LEU A 10 -6.48 -16.42 15.69
N GLU A 11 -5.55 -15.76 14.99
CA GLU A 11 -5.61 -15.60 13.53
C GLU A 11 -4.83 -16.68 12.76
N LEU A 12 -3.71 -17.18 13.31
CA LEU A 12 -2.82 -18.13 12.63
C LEU A 12 -2.91 -19.55 13.21
N GLY A 13 -3.57 -19.73 14.36
CA GLY A 13 -3.69 -21.02 15.06
C GLY A 13 -2.41 -21.41 15.80
N GLU A 14 -1.36 -21.76 15.05
CA GLU A 14 -0.04 -22.09 15.60
C GLU A 14 0.97 -20.98 15.24
N VAL A 15 1.79 -20.60 16.23
CA VAL A 15 2.75 -19.51 16.06
C VAL A 15 4.04 -19.86 16.75
N ASP A 16 5.14 -19.83 16.01
CA ASP A 16 6.47 -20.04 16.56
C ASP A 16 7.04 -18.74 17.17
N THR A 17 8.06 -18.89 18.01
CA THR A 17 8.72 -17.75 18.66
C THR A 17 9.41 -16.81 17.66
N ALA A 18 9.83 -17.33 16.50
CA ALA A 18 10.45 -16.55 15.45
C ALA A 18 9.45 -15.57 14.80
N THR A 19 8.23 -16.04 14.48
CA THR A 19 7.15 -15.20 13.94
C THR A 19 6.73 -14.14 14.94
N LEU A 20 6.55 -14.48 16.23
CA LEU A 20 6.23 -13.48 17.25
C LEU A 20 7.32 -12.42 17.38
N SER A 21 8.59 -12.83 17.31
CA SER A 21 9.72 -11.91 17.36
C SER A 21 9.78 -11.00 16.13
N SER A 22 9.48 -11.51 14.93
CA SER A 22 9.43 -10.70 13.71
C SER A 22 8.28 -9.70 13.74
N LEU A 23 7.09 -10.13 14.18
CA LEU A 23 5.92 -9.27 14.33
C LEU A 23 6.18 -8.17 15.35
N LYS A 24 6.74 -8.50 16.52
CA LYS A 24 7.10 -7.51 17.54
C LYS A 24 8.08 -6.47 17.01
N ARG A 25 9.11 -6.91 16.27
CA ARG A 25 10.08 -5.99 15.65
C ARG A 25 9.42 -5.07 14.64
N PHE A 26 8.55 -5.61 13.79
CA PHE A 26 7.83 -4.80 12.80
C PHE A 26 6.88 -3.81 13.47
N MET A 27 6.15 -4.24 14.50
CA MET A 27 5.28 -3.38 15.31
C MET A 27 6.06 -2.20 15.87
N GLN A 28 7.19 -2.47 16.53
CA GLN A 28 8.03 -1.42 17.10
C GLN A 28 8.56 -0.46 16.03
N GLN A 29 9.00 -0.98 14.88
CA GLN A 29 9.42 -0.15 13.76
C GLN A 29 8.29 0.74 13.23
N ALA A 30 7.05 0.25 13.20
CA ALA A 30 5.90 1.02 12.74
C ALA A 30 5.54 2.15 13.71
N ILE A 31 5.76 1.94 15.02
CA ILE A 31 5.55 2.94 16.07
C ILE A 31 6.69 3.98 16.10
N ASP A 32 7.92 3.57 15.79
CA ASP A 32 9.11 4.42 15.85
C ASP A 32 9.38 5.22 14.56
N ASN A 33 9.07 4.67 13.38
CA ASN A 33 9.44 5.29 12.10
C ASN A 33 8.24 5.92 11.40
N ASP A 34 8.11 7.24 11.49
CA ASP A 34 7.04 7.97 10.82
C ASP A 34 7.36 8.38 9.37
N GLU A 35 8.65 8.52 9.04
CA GLU A 35 9.09 9.05 7.74
C GLU A 35 9.10 8.02 6.60
N MET A 36 8.91 6.74 6.90
CA MET A 36 9.02 5.68 5.91
C MET A 36 7.78 5.62 4.99
N PRO A 37 7.94 5.70 3.66
CA PRO A 37 6.81 5.69 2.73
C PRO A 37 6.09 4.34 2.73
N LEU A 38 4.79 4.37 2.42
CA LEU A 38 3.95 3.16 2.43
C LEU A 38 4.43 2.09 1.45
N SER A 39 4.99 2.47 0.30
CA SER A 39 5.60 1.54 -0.65
C SER A 39 6.76 0.74 -0.06
N GLN A 40 7.56 1.33 0.84
CA GLN A 40 8.64 0.64 1.53
C GLN A 40 8.10 -0.33 2.60
N TRP A 41 7.03 0.05 3.31
CA TRP A 41 6.33 -0.86 4.22
C TRP A 41 5.76 -2.08 3.49
N PHE A 42 5.18 -1.86 2.31
CA PHE A 42 4.66 -2.93 1.47
C PHE A 42 5.76 -3.93 1.07
N ARG A 43 6.93 -3.44 0.64
CA ARG A 43 8.08 -4.30 0.30
C ARG A 43 8.54 -5.14 1.49
N ARG A 44 8.47 -4.62 2.72
CA ARG A 44 8.88 -5.37 3.94
C ARG A 44 7.96 -6.54 4.28
N VAL A 45 6.69 -6.50 3.85
CA VAL A 45 5.72 -7.57 4.08
C VAL A 45 5.50 -8.44 2.84
N ALA A 46 6.22 -8.16 1.74
CA ALA A 46 6.02 -8.83 0.46
C ALA A 46 6.19 -10.36 0.57
N ASP A 47 7.23 -10.80 1.29
CA ASP A 47 7.60 -12.21 1.44
C ASP A 47 6.90 -12.90 2.63
N TRP A 48 5.99 -12.21 3.32
CA TRP A 48 5.31 -12.81 4.47
C TRP A 48 4.22 -13.79 4.00
N PRO A 49 4.18 -15.02 4.56
CA PRO A 49 3.00 -15.87 4.41
C PRO A 49 1.84 -15.24 5.18
N ASP A 50 0.62 -15.34 4.67
CA ASP A 50 -0.59 -14.83 5.34
C ASP A 50 -0.43 -13.35 5.78
N ARG A 51 0.17 -12.54 4.89
CA ARG A 51 0.54 -11.16 5.21
C ARG A 51 -0.65 -10.28 5.61
N CYS A 52 -1.85 -10.53 5.08
CA CYS A 52 -3.07 -9.84 5.49
C CYS A 52 -3.41 -10.14 6.96
N GLU A 53 -3.34 -11.40 7.35
CA GLU A 53 -3.57 -11.90 8.71
C GLU A 53 -2.54 -11.30 9.65
N ARG A 54 -1.26 -11.33 9.26
CA ARG A 54 -0.15 -10.76 10.04
C ARG A 54 -0.29 -9.25 10.25
N VAL A 55 -0.67 -8.49 9.23
CA VAL A 55 -0.91 -7.05 9.40
C VAL A 55 -2.18 -6.79 10.23
N ARG A 56 -3.23 -7.62 10.12
CA ARG A 56 -4.42 -7.54 11.00
C ARG A 56 -4.07 -7.80 12.47
N ILE A 57 -3.19 -8.75 12.76
CA ILE A 57 -2.67 -9.00 14.11
C ILE A 57 -2.00 -7.75 14.67
N LEU A 58 -1.09 -7.15 13.89
CA LEU A 58 -0.38 -5.93 14.28
C LEU A 58 -1.35 -4.77 14.53
N LEU A 59 -2.35 -4.60 13.66
CA LEU A 59 -3.38 -3.57 13.81
C LEU A 59 -4.13 -3.74 15.14
N ARG A 60 -4.53 -4.97 15.51
CA ARG A 60 -5.21 -5.24 16.78
C ARG A 60 -4.31 -5.03 17.99
N ALA A 61 -3.05 -5.43 17.90
CA ALA A 61 -2.08 -5.23 18.98
C ALA A 61 -1.85 -3.73 19.25
N ILE A 62 -1.61 -2.92 18.21
CA ILE A 62 -1.43 -1.47 18.37
C ILE A 62 -2.73 -0.79 18.84
N ALA A 63 -3.89 -1.23 18.36
CA ALA A 63 -5.17 -0.68 18.81
C ALA A 63 -5.41 -0.94 20.30
N PHE A 64 -5.03 -2.12 20.78
CA PHE A 64 -5.04 -2.44 22.20
C PHE A 64 -4.06 -1.56 22.99
N GLU A 65 -2.80 -1.44 22.55
CA GLU A 65 -1.80 -0.57 23.20
C GLU A 65 -2.29 0.88 23.28
N LEU A 66 -2.89 1.40 22.20
CA LEU A 66 -3.47 2.74 22.17
C LEU A 66 -4.60 2.90 23.20
N SER A 67 -5.44 1.89 23.37
CA SER A 67 -6.60 1.95 24.30
C SER A 67 -6.20 2.08 25.77
N ILE A 68 -4.99 1.64 26.14
CA ILE A 68 -4.47 1.67 27.50
C ILE A 68 -3.37 2.73 27.69
N CYS A 69 -2.94 3.37 26.60
CA CYS A 69 -1.90 4.40 26.60
C CYS A 69 -2.43 5.69 27.21
N ILE A 70 -1.69 6.26 28.17
CA ILE A 70 -2.05 7.51 28.86
C ILE A 70 -1.18 8.67 28.37
N GLU A 71 0.05 8.40 27.92
CA GLU A 71 0.98 9.45 27.49
C GLU A 71 0.56 10.02 26.11
N PRO A 72 0.32 11.34 25.97
CA PRO A 72 -0.16 11.92 24.71
C PRO A 72 0.82 11.77 23.54
N SER A 73 2.12 11.82 23.83
CA SER A 73 3.18 11.67 22.82
C SER A 73 3.14 10.25 22.21
N GLU A 74 2.99 9.24 23.06
CA GLU A 74 2.89 7.84 22.69
C GLU A 74 1.57 7.52 21.99
N GLN A 75 0.45 8.10 22.44
CA GLN A 75 -0.85 7.97 21.77
C GLN A 75 -0.79 8.44 20.31
N SER A 76 -0.13 9.57 20.04
CA SER A 76 0.01 10.09 18.68
C SER A 76 0.82 9.15 17.78
N ARG A 77 1.89 8.55 18.31
CA ARG A 77 2.74 7.59 17.58
C ARG A 77 2.00 6.28 17.29
N LEU A 78 1.25 5.76 18.27
CA LEU A 78 0.41 4.57 18.10
C LEU A 78 -0.72 4.82 17.10
N ALA A 79 -1.36 5.99 17.13
CA ALA A 79 -2.39 6.37 16.16
C ALA A 79 -1.83 6.47 14.73
N ALA A 80 -0.66 7.09 14.55
CA ALA A 80 0.01 7.14 13.25
C ALA A 80 0.35 5.73 12.72
N ALA A 81 0.85 4.85 13.58
CA ALA A 81 1.11 3.45 13.23
C ALA A 81 -0.18 2.71 12.82
N LEU A 82 -1.31 2.92 13.51
CA LEU A 82 -2.61 2.36 13.13
C LEU A 82 -3.07 2.82 11.76
N VAL A 83 -3.00 4.11 11.47
CA VAL A 83 -3.36 4.67 10.16
C VAL A 83 -2.52 4.01 9.07
N ARG A 84 -1.22 3.85 9.30
CA ARG A 84 -0.30 3.22 8.36
C ARG A 84 -0.61 1.75 8.11
N LEU A 85 -0.82 0.96 9.17
CA LEU A 85 -1.18 -0.45 9.04
C LEU A 85 -2.56 -0.64 8.38
N ARG A 86 -3.50 0.27 8.65
CA ARG A 86 -4.82 0.27 7.98
C ARG A 86 -4.67 0.54 6.48
N ARG A 87 -3.87 1.54 6.09
CA ARG A 87 -3.56 1.80 4.67
C ARG A 87 -2.89 0.58 4.04
N LEU A 88 -1.92 -0.04 4.71
CA LEU A 88 -1.26 -1.25 4.24
C LEU A 88 -2.27 -2.39 3.97
N LEU A 89 -3.23 -2.62 4.87
CA LEU A 89 -4.29 -3.62 4.67
C LEU A 89 -5.20 -3.30 3.48
N LEU A 90 -5.53 -2.04 3.25
CA LEU A 90 -6.36 -1.64 2.11
C LEU A 90 -5.66 -2.00 0.79
N PHE A 91 -4.37 -1.67 0.65
CA PHE A 91 -3.59 -2.04 -0.54
C PHE A 91 -3.37 -3.53 -0.69
N LEU A 92 -3.13 -4.25 0.42
CA LEU A 92 -3.08 -5.71 0.39
C LEU A 92 -4.41 -6.32 -0.08
N GLY A 93 -5.54 -5.69 0.24
CA GLY A 93 -6.86 -6.06 -0.28
C GLY A 93 -7.01 -5.90 -1.80
N LEU A 94 -6.22 -5.01 -2.43
CA LEU A 94 -6.24 -4.78 -3.88
C LEU A 94 -5.35 -5.76 -4.66
N GLU A 95 -4.54 -6.58 -3.99
CA GLU A 95 -3.55 -7.44 -4.67
C GLU A 95 -4.16 -8.38 -5.70
N LYS A 96 -5.23 -9.09 -5.34
CA LYS A 96 -5.87 -10.03 -6.26
C LYS A 96 -6.43 -9.35 -7.50
N GLU A 97 -6.99 -8.15 -7.32
CA GLU A 97 -7.49 -7.37 -8.45
C GLU A 97 -6.32 -6.84 -9.31
N CYS A 98 -5.24 -6.38 -8.69
CA CYS A 98 -4.04 -5.95 -9.41
C CYS A 98 -3.45 -7.10 -10.25
N GLN A 99 -3.33 -8.31 -9.68
CA GLN A 99 -2.84 -9.49 -10.40
C GLN A 99 -3.75 -9.88 -11.57
N ARG A 100 -5.07 -9.76 -11.38
CA ARG A 100 -6.04 -9.98 -12.45
C ARG A 100 -5.90 -8.96 -13.57
N GLU A 101 -5.74 -7.68 -13.23
CA GLU A 101 -5.57 -6.61 -14.21
C GLU A 101 -4.23 -6.68 -14.94
N GLU A 102 -3.16 -7.08 -14.25
CA GLU A 102 -1.87 -7.41 -14.88
C GLU A 102 -2.03 -8.45 -15.97
N TRP A 103 -2.78 -9.52 -15.71
CA TRP A 103 -3.03 -10.57 -16.69
C TRP A 103 -3.83 -10.06 -17.90
N ILE A 104 -4.89 -9.27 -17.68
CA ILE A 104 -5.72 -8.66 -18.75
C ILE A 104 -4.87 -7.69 -19.60
N CYS A 105 -4.00 -6.93 -18.95
CA CYS A 105 -3.13 -5.95 -19.59
C CYS A 105 -1.86 -6.56 -20.18
N GLN A 106 -1.61 -7.86 -19.93
CA GLN A 106 -0.38 -8.57 -20.31
C GLN A 106 0.88 -7.93 -19.69
N LEU A 107 0.74 -7.31 -18.53
CA LEU A 107 1.84 -6.70 -17.78
C LEU A 107 2.69 -7.78 -17.10
N PRO A 108 3.96 -7.48 -16.78
CA PRO A 108 4.74 -8.36 -15.93
C PRO A 108 4.04 -8.53 -14.56
N PRO A 109 4.09 -9.73 -13.97
CA PRO A 109 3.42 -10.00 -12.69
C PRO A 109 4.02 -9.17 -11.56
N ASN A 110 3.19 -8.80 -10.58
CA ASN A 110 3.55 -8.03 -9.39
C ASN A 110 4.15 -6.64 -9.71
N THR A 111 3.66 -5.97 -10.75
CA THR A 111 4.10 -4.62 -11.16
C THR A 111 3.06 -3.55 -10.87
N LEU A 112 1.77 -3.87 -10.96
CA LEU A 112 0.70 -2.89 -10.88
C LEU A 112 0.48 -2.38 -9.47
N LEU A 113 0.47 -3.26 -8.46
CA LEU A 113 0.30 -2.83 -7.07
C LEU A 113 1.47 -1.94 -6.57
N PRO A 114 2.75 -2.28 -6.84
CA PRO A 114 3.86 -1.36 -6.57
C PRO A 114 3.74 -0.03 -7.32
N LEU A 115 3.28 -0.04 -8.58
CA LEU A 115 3.07 1.18 -9.35
C LEU A 115 2.00 2.07 -8.71
N LEU A 116 0.85 1.52 -8.32
CA LEU A 116 -0.20 2.26 -7.62
C LEU A 116 0.30 2.88 -6.32
N LEU A 117 1.08 2.12 -5.55
CA LEU A 117 1.69 2.59 -4.31
C LEU A 117 2.69 3.72 -4.57
N ASP A 118 3.53 3.60 -5.60
CA ASP A 118 4.50 4.64 -5.95
C ASP A 118 3.77 5.92 -6.39
N ILE A 119 2.69 5.82 -7.18
CA ILE A 119 1.87 6.97 -7.58
C ILE A 119 1.24 7.66 -6.35
N ILE A 120 0.64 6.89 -5.43
CA ILE A 120 -0.01 7.45 -4.24
C ILE A 120 1.00 8.00 -3.23
N CYS A 121 2.21 7.44 -3.17
CA CYS A 121 3.27 7.93 -2.30
C CYS A 121 4.05 9.11 -2.89
N GLU A 122 3.87 9.41 -4.18
CA GLU A 122 4.57 10.51 -4.82
C GLU A 122 4.00 11.86 -4.34
N ARG A 123 4.89 12.74 -3.88
CA ARG A 123 4.49 14.06 -3.37
C ARG A 123 4.20 15.03 -4.50
N TRP A 124 4.91 14.87 -5.61
CA TRP A 124 4.81 15.76 -6.77
C TRP A 124 4.66 14.90 -8.02
N LEU A 125 3.40 14.56 -8.33
CA LEU A 125 3.09 13.75 -9.48
C LEU A 125 3.08 14.63 -10.74
N PHE A 126 4.05 14.39 -11.62
CA PHE A 126 4.16 15.06 -12.93
C PHE A 126 4.01 14.04 -14.06
N SER A 127 3.55 14.51 -15.22
CA SER A 127 3.33 13.67 -16.40
C SER A 127 4.60 12.95 -16.88
N ASP A 128 5.75 13.62 -16.87
CA ASP A 128 7.04 13.01 -17.25
C ASP A 128 7.45 11.87 -16.28
N TRP A 129 7.33 12.11 -14.97
CA TRP A 129 7.62 11.08 -13.95
C TRP A 129 6.72 9.86 -14.11
N LEU A 130 5.43 10.09 -14.42
CA LEU A 130 4.48 9.02 -14.63
C LEU A 130 4.79 8.26 -15.92
N LEU A 131 5.11 8.98 -17.00
CA LEU A 131 5.49 8.40 -18.29
C LEU A 131 6.70 7.48 -18.16
N ASP A 132 7.75 7.89 -17.44
CA ASP A 132 8.96 7.09 -17.20
C ASP A 132 8.63 5.76 -16.52
N ARG A 133 7.73 5.77 -15.52
CA ARG A 133 7.35 4.55 -14.80
C ARG A 133 6.44 3.63 -15.61
N LEU A 134 5.51 4.20 -16.37
CA LEU A 134 4.61 3.42 -17.22
C LEU A 134 5.38 2.76 -18.37
N THR A 135 6.27 3.50 -19.04
CA THR A 135 7.08 2.99 -20.15
C THR A 135 8.04 1.88 -19.71
N ALA A 136 8.50 1.89 -18.45
CA ALA A 136 9.36 0.83 -17.91
C ALA A 136 8.68 -0.55 -17.81
N ILE A 137 7.34 -0.61 -17.75
CA ILE A 137 6.59 -1.87 -17.54
C ILE A 137 5.75 -2.30 -18.74
N VAL A 138 5.77 -1.53 -19.83
CA VAL A 138 5.06 -1.86 -21.07
C VAL A 138 6.03 -2.04 -22.24
N SER A 139 5.65 -2.86 -23.23
CA SER A 139 6.48 -3.11 -24.41
C SER A 139 5.84 -2.65 -25.72
N SER A 140 4.66 -2.05 -25.68
CA SER A 140 3.98 -1.53 -26.88
C SER A 140 3.00 -0.40 -26.55
N SER A 141 2.71 0.46 -27.52
CA SER A 141 1.73 1.54 -27.39
C SER A 141 0.32 1.02 -27.09
N LYS A 142 -0.03 -0.19 -27.55
CA LYS A 142 -1.32 -0.84 -27.24
C LYS A 142 -1.42 -1.20 -25.76
N MET A 143 -0.35 -1.76 -25.18
CA MET A 143 -0.30 -2.07 -23.76
C MET A 143 -0.31 -0.79 -22.92
N PHE A 144 0.43 0.23 -23.35
CA PHE A 144 0.45 1.53 -22.69
C PHE A 144 -0.95 2.15 -22.60
N ASN A 145 -1.68 2.22 -23.72
CA ASN A 145 -3.04 2.77 -23.77
C ASN A 145 -4.02 1.98 -22.89
N ARG A 146 -3.90 0.65 -22.88
CA ARG A 146 -4.74 -0.20 -22.02
C ARG A 146 -4.43 0.04 -20.53
N LEU A 147 -3.14 0.12 -20.17
CA LEU A 147 -2.72 0.43 -18.80
C LEU A 147 -3.25 1.79 -18.35
N LEU A 148 -3.17 2.83 -19.18
CA LEU A 148 -3.73 4.15 -18.87
C LEU A 148 -5.25 4.12 -18.64
N GLN A 149 -5.99 3.30 -19.40
CA GLN A 149 -7.43 3.12 -19.18
C GLN A 149 -7.71 2.40 -17.86
N GLN A 150 -6.92 1.38 -17.52
CA GLN A 150 -7.08 0.65 -16.27
C GLN A 150 -6.70 1.47 -15.03
N LEU A 151 -5.62 2.25 -15.10
CA LEU A 151 -5.22 3.13 -13.99
C LEU A 151 -6.32 4.15 -13.67
N ASP A 152 -6.90 4.76 -14.71
CA ASP A 152 -8.03 5.69 -14.56
C ASP A 152 -9.21 5.04 -13.80
N ALA A 153 -9.61 3.84 -14.24
CA ALA A 153 -10.67 3.08 -13.59
C ALA A 153 -10.31 2.66 -12.15
N GLN A 154 -9.08 2.22 -11.91
CA GLN A 154 -8.62 1.81 -10.57
C GLN A 154 -8.61 2.98 -9.60
N PHE A 155 -8.05 4.12 -9.96
CA PHE A 155 -8.03 5.30 -9.07
C PHE A 155 -9.42 5.86 -8.79
N MET A 156 -10.39 5.67 -9.69
CA MET A 156 -11.79 5.99 -9.42
C MET A 156 -12.45 5.05 -8.38
N LEU A 157 -12.03 3.78 -8.33
CA LEU A 157 -12.61 2.76 -7.44
C LEU A 157 -11.89 2.62 -6.10
N ILE A 158 -10.63 3.05 -6.01
CA ILE A 158 -9.86 3.06 -4.75
C ILE A 158 -10.60 3.92 -3.72
N PRO A 159 -10.78 3.47 -2.47
CA PRO A 159 -11.47 4.26 -1.45
C PRO A 159 -10.63 5.48 -1.02
N ASP A 160 -11.30 6.56 -0.60
CA ASP A 160 -10.66 7.85 -0.27
C ASP A 160 -9.54 7.74 0.76
N ASN A 161 -9.69 6.83 1.73
CA ASN A 161 -8.71 6.58 2.79
C ASN A 161 -7.36 6.01 2.32
N CYS A 162 -7.23 5.67 1.03
CA CYS A 162 -5.96 5.26 0.44
C CYS A 162 -5.11 6.45 -0.01
N PHE A 163 -5.73 7.60 -0.29
CA PHE A 163 -5.07 8.83 -0.71
C PHE A 163 -4.53 9.61 0.50
N ASN A 164 -3.57 10.50 0.26
CA ASN A 164 -2.92 11.30 1.30
C ASN A 164 -3.78 12.50 1.74
N ASP A 165 -4.58 13.03 0.81
CA ASP A 165 -5.48 14.17 1.00
C ASP A 165 -6.68 14.06 0.05
N GLU A 166 -7.64 14.98 0.19
CA GLU A 166 -8.91 14.97 -0.55
C GLU A 166 -8.73 15.28 -2.05
N ASP A 167 -7.68 16.01 -2.42
CA ASP A 167 -7.43 16.48 -3.79
C ASP A 167 -6.55 15.51 -4.60
N GLN A 168 -5.76 14.67 -3.92
CA GLN A 168 -4.76 13.81 -4.55
C GLN A 168 -5.35 12.91 -5.64
N ARG A 169 -6.55 12.37 -5.43
CA ARG A 169 -7.23 11.54 -6.44
C ARG A 169 -7.44 12.32 -7.74
N GLU A 170 -7.94 13.54 -7.64
CA GLU A 170 -8.19 14.39 -8.80
C GLU A 170 -6.88 14.72 -9.51
N GLN A 171 -5.84 15.10 -8.75
CA GLN A 171 -4.50 15.35 -9.29
C GLN A 171 -3.92 14.15 -10.04
N ILE A 172 -4.08 12.92 -9.51
CA ILE A 172 -3.66 11.69 -10.18
C ILE A 172 -4.40 11.52 -11.51
N LEU A 173 -5.72 11.69 -11.51
CA LEU A 173 -6.55 11.52 -12.71
C LEU A 173 -6.27 12.61 -13.76
N GLU A 174 -6.01 13.85 -13.35
CA GLU A 174 -5.57 14.92 -14.25
C GLU A 174 -4.23 14.60 -14.88
N THR A 175 -3.25 14.16 -14.09
CA THR A 175 -1.93 13.78 -14.62
C THR A 175 -2.04 12.61 -15.61
N LEU A 176 -2.91 11.63 -15.34
CA LEU A 176 -3.18 10.54 -16.27
C LEU A 176 -3.81 11.04 -17.59
N ARG A 177 -4.68 12.05 -17.53
CA ARG A 177 -5.26 12.69 -18.73
C ARG A 177 -4.20 13.47 -19.51
N GLU A 178 -3.31 14.19 -18.85
CA GLU A 178 -2.19 14.88 -19.50
C GLU A 178 -1.29 13.89 -20.26
N VAL A 179 -0.94 12.76 -19.63
CA VAL A 179 -0.15 11.70 -20.28
C VAL A 179 -0.89 11.13 -21.50
N LYS A 180 -2.22 10.91 -21.38
CA LYS A 180 -3.06 10.46 -22.52
C LYS A 180 -3.00 11.45 -23.69
N ILE A 181 -3.09 12.76 -23.42
CA ILE A 181 -3.07 13.81 -24.45
C ILE A 181 -1.69 13.89 -25.12
N ASN A 182 -0.63 13.91 -24.32
CA ASN A 182 0.75 14.05 -24.82
C ASN A 182 1.16 12.88 -25.72
N GLN A 183 0.55 11.71 -25.57
CA GLN A 183 0.81 10.56 -26.44
C GLN A 183 0.13 10.61 -27.80
N VAL A 184 -0.96 11.37 -27.98
CA VAL A 184 -1.58 11.53 -29.32
C VAL A 184 -0.65 12.30 -30.27
N LEU A 185 0.39 12.94 -29.73
CA LEU A 185 1.39 13.72 -30.47
C LEU A 185 2.62 12.90 -30.89
N PHE A 186 2.69 11.60 -30.57
CA PHE A 186 3.75 10.67 -30.96
C PHE A 186 3.21 9.48 -31.78
#